data_AF-A0A931C4C1-F1
#
_entry.id   AF-A0A931C4C1-F1
#
_cell.length_a   1.000
_cell.length_b   1.000
_cell.length_c   1.000
_cell.angle_alpha   90.00
_cell.angle_beta   90.00
_cell.angle_gamma   90.00
#
_symmetry.space_group_name_H-M   'P 1'
#
loop_
_entity.id
_entity.type
_entity.pdbx_description
1 polymer ?
#
loop_
_entity_poly.entity_id
_entity_poly.type
_entity_poly.pdbx_seq_one_letter_code
_entity_poly.pdbx_strand_id
1 'polypeptide(L)'
;MADEEGASAAARQLIAAFGDDRDAYNNYMNHLIDGYREERKDASRAILFIFLAIFLFEVLSSKGVKEAEVFAIKLSDFGLVRAAIPVVISASLLKLISTINELDLKRRLVVALAYERFGGSRTIDFYDVLMPEPGLVTILRSAGFQKRRKLGIVFGYGEVVSAVFIPVAFIVYAYWRLFDAGTPVPIVLLSIALSLALMSAFFVSFFDFDKDILPD
;
A
#
# COMPACT_ATOMS: atom_id res chain seq x y z
N MET A 1 19.50 4.67 11.01
CA MET A 1 20.20 5.79 11.69
C MET A 1 20.33 7.01 10.78
N ALA A 2 20.79 6.89 9.53
CA ALA A 2 20.87 8.04 8.60
C ALA A 2 19.51 8.69 8.27
N ASP A 3 18.43 7.91 8.23
CA ASP A 3 17.11 8.40 7.80
C ASP A 3 16.27 9.02 8.93
N GLU A 4 16.47 8.57 10.18
CA GLU A 4 15.95 9.24 11.39
C GLU A 4 16.61 10.61 11.60
N GLU A 5 17.87 10.75 11.19
CA GLU A 5 18.63 12.00 11.25
C GLU A 5 18.09 13.02 10.21
N GLY A 6 17.69 12.55 9.03
CA GLY A 6 17.00 13.36 8.02
C GLY A 6 15.62 13.87 8.47
N ALA A 7 14.78 12.97 9.01
CA ALA A 7 13.47 13.35 9.55
C ALA A 7 13.59 14.30 10.76
N SER A 8 14.59 14.08 11.63
CA SER A 8 14.90 14.97 12.76
C SER A 8 15.40 16.33 12.29
N ALA A 9 16.27 16.40 11.27
CA ALA A 9 16.74 17.67 10.70
C ALA A 9 15.59 18.47 10.07
N ALA A 10 14.71 17.82 9.30
CA ALA A 10 13.52 18.44 8.73
C ALA A 10 12.56 18.95 9.82
N ALA A 11 12.35 18.15 10.88
CA ALA A 11 11.52 18.54 12.01
C ALA A 11 12.08 19.76 12.76
N ARG A 12 13.41 19.83 12.96
CA ARG A 12 14.07 21.00 13.58
C ARG A 12 13.91 22.26 12.74
N GLN A 13 14.07 22.16 11.42
CA GLN A 13 13.85 23.30 10.51
C GLN A 13 12.40 23.78 10.55
N LEU A 14 11.43 22.86 10.54
CA LEU A 14 10.01 23.18 10.65
C LEU A 14 9.67 23.82 12.01
N ILE A 15 10.18 23.29 13.12
CA ILE A 15 9.97 23.86 14.46
C ILE A 15 10.58 25.27 14.56
N ALA A 16 11.77 25.47 13.99
CA ALA A 16 12.38 26.79 13.92
C ALA A 16 11.53 27.76 13.06
N ALA A 17 10.92 27.28 11.98
CA ALA A 17 10.02 28.07 11.13
C ALA A 17 8.70 28.42 11.83
N PHE A 18 8.16 27.54 12.68
CA PHE A 18 6.96 27.81 13.47
C PHE A 18 7.23 28.79 14.63
N GLY A 19 8.45 28.80 15.18
CA GLY A 19 8.81 29.65 16.32
C GLY A 19 7.92 29.41 17.55
N ASP A 20 7.30 30.48 18.05
CA ASP A 20 6.35 30.44 19.18
C ASP A 20 4.88 30.28 18.76
N ASP A 21 4.59 30.25 17.45
CA ASP A 21 3.22 30.11 16.95
C ASP A 21 2.71 28.67 17.15
N ARG A 22 1.97 28.48 18.25
CA ARG A 22 1.36 27.21 18.60
C ARG A 22 0.23 26.82 17.65
N ASP A 23 -0.47 27.79 17.07
CA ASP A 23 -1.62 27.52 16.21
C ASP A 23 -1.15 27.04 14.84
N ALA A 24 -0.08 27.64 14.30
CA ALA A 24 0.57 27.16 13.09
C ALA A 24 1.07 25.71 13.23
N TYR A 25 1.75 25.40 14.35
CA TYR A 25 2.19 24.03 14.65
C TYR A 25 1.03 23.04 14.74
N ASN A 26 -0.02 23.38 15.50
CA ASN A 26 -1.18 22.50 15.68
C ASN A 26 -1.93 22.28 14.37
N ASN A 27 -2.10 23.32 13.54
CA ASN A 27 -2.73 23.20 12.24
C ASN A 27 -1.92 22.30 11.29
N TYR A 28 -0.59 22.43 11.29
CA TYR A 28 0.28 21.58 10.49
C TYR A 28 0.23 20.11 10.94
N MET A 29 0.27 19.86 12.26
CA MET A 29 0.15 18.51 12.82
C MET A 29 -1.20 17.87 12.50
N ASN A 30 -2.29 18.62 12.61
CA ASN A 30 -3.62 18.15 12.22
C ASN A 30 -3.68 17.81 10.73
N HIS A 31 -3.08 18.65 9.87
CA HIS A 31 -3.02 18.38 8.44
C HIS A 31 -2.26 17.09 8.11
N LEU A 32 -1.13 16.83 8.79
CA LEU A 32 -0.38 15.58 8.64
C LEU A 32 -1.19 14.36 9.10
N ILE A 33 -1.87 14.46 10.24
CA ILE A 33 -2.69 13.37 10.79
C ILE A 33 -3.91 13.08 9.90
N ASP A 34 -4.58 14.10 9.40
CA ASP A 34 -5.73 13.93 8.52
C ASP A 34 -5.29 13.37 7.16
N GLY A 35 -4.19 13.85 6.61
CA GLY A 35 -3.57 13.28 5.40
C GLY A 35 -3.20 11.81 5.58
N TYR A 36 -2.66 11.43 6.74
CA TYR A 36 -2.36 10.03 7.05
C TYR A 36 -3.62 9.16 7.11
N ARG A 37 -4.71 9.66 7.71
CA ARG A 37 -5.98 8.94 7.78
C ARG A 37 -6.61 8.75 6.40
N GLU A 38 -6.48 9.73 5.52
CA GLU A 38 -6.95 9.66 4.15
C GLU A 38 -6.16 8.62 3.33
N GLU A 39 -4.84 8.68 3.38
CA GLU A 39 -3.96 7.70 2.73
C GLU A 39 -4.19 6.28 3.25
N ARG A 40 -4.45 6.10 4.54
CA ARG A 40 -4.81 4.78 5.10
C ARG A 40 -6.12 4.23 4.50
N LYS A 41 -7.11 5.09 4.23
CA LYS A 41 -8.34 4.69 3.54
C LYS A 41 -8.03 4.31 2.09
N ASP A 42 -7.16 5.05 1.44
CA ASP A 42 -6.76 4.79 0.06
C ASP A 42 -5.95 3.49 -0.11
N ALA A 43 -5.06 3.18 0.83
CA ALA A 43 -4.41 1.87 0.92
C ALA A 43 -5.46 0.76 1.07
N SER A 44 -6.39 0.90 2.01
CA SER A 44 -7.47 -0.08 2.25
C SER A 44 -8.34 -0.29 1.00
N ARG A 45 -8.64 0.79 0.25
CA ARG A 45 -9.36 0.71 -1.02
C ARG A 45 -8.56 -0.02 -2.09
N ALA A 46 -7.26 0.26 -2.22
CA ALA A 46 -6.40 -0.43 -3.20
C ALA A 46 -6.38 -1.95 -2.96
N ILE A 47 -6.28 -2.36 -1.70
CA ILE A 47 -6.37 -3.76 -1.28
C ILE A 47 -7.73 -4.37 -1.64
N LEU A 48 -8.83 -3.68 -1.29
CA LEU A 48 -10.17 -4.13 -1.62
C LEU A 48 -10.33 -4.29 -3.15
N PHE A 49 -9.78 -3.36 -3.94
CA PHE A 49 -9.77 -3.45 -5.39
C PHE A 49 -8.97 -4.65 -5.90
N ILE A 50 -7.84 -4.99 -5.27
CA ILE A 50 -7.08 -6.21 -5.61
C ILE A 50 -7.96 -7.46 -5.39
N PHE A 51 -8.56 -7.61 -4.21
CA PHE A 51 -9.41 -8.77 -3.93
C PHE A 51 -10.66 -8.81 -4.81
N LEU A 52 -11.28 -7.65 -5.07
CA LEU A 52 -12.42 -7.54 -5.97
C LEU A 52 -12.04 -7.92 -7.41
N ALA A 53 -10.87 -7.50 -7.88
CA ALA A 53 -10.35 -7.84 -9.19
C ALA A 53 -10.06 -9.34 -9.31
N ILE A 54 -9.45 -9.95 -8.28
CA ILE A 54 -9.25 -11.40 -8.18
C ILE A 54 -10.58 -12.14 -8.26
N PHE A 55 -11.56 -11.73 -7.45
CA PHE A 55 -12.90 -12.32 -7.44
C PHE A 55 -13.59 -12.17 -8.80
N LEU A 56 -13.53 -10.98 -9.39
CA LEU A 56 -14.10 -10.70 -10.70
C LEU A 56 -13.45 -11.58 -11.78
N PHE A 57 -12.14 -11.78 -11.74
CA PHE A 57 -11.45 -12.65 -12.69
C PHE A 57 -11.92 -14.10 -12.57
N GLU A 58 -12.05 -14.63 -11.36
CA GLU A 58 -12.57 -15.98 -11.13
C GLU A 58 -14.02 -16.14 -11.61
N VAL A 59 -14.88 -15.16 -11.31
CA VAL A 59 -16.26 -15.15 -11.80
C VAL A 59 -16.31 -15.14 -13.32
N LEU A 60 -15.54 -14.25 -13.96
CA LEU A 60 -15.47 -14.16 -15.41
C LEU A 60 -14.88 -15.41 -16.04
N SER A 61 -13.91 -16.06 -15.38
CA SER A 61 -13.25 -17.28 -15.86
C SER A 61 -14.06 -18.55 -15.62
N SER A 62 -15.13 -18.47 -14.82
CA SER A 62 -16.04 -19.59 -14.60
C SER A 62 -16.79 -19.93 -15.90
N LYS A 63 -16.94 -21.24 -16.17
CA LYS A 63 -17.51 -21.77 -17.43
C LYS A 63 -18.95 -21.31 -17.73
N GLY A 64 -19.62 -20.66 -16.78
CA GLY A 64 -21.02 -20.20 -16.88
C GLY A 64 -21.19 -18.78 -17.44
N VAL A 65 -20.17 -17.93 -17.44
CA VAL A 65 -20.28 -16.53 -17.87
C VAL A 65 -19.71 -16.39 -19.29
N LYS A 66 -20.53 -16.71 -20.28
CA LYS A 66 -20.16 -16.58 -21.71
C LYS A 66 -20.64 -15.28 -22.35
N GLU A 67 -21.69 -14.68 -21.80
CA GLU A 67 -22.28 -13.44 -22.29
C GLU A 67 -22.76 -12.62 -21.10
N ALA A 68 -22.44 -11.32 -21.07
CA ALA A 68 -23.09 -10.36 -20.19
C ALA A 68 -23.52 -9.18 -21.05
N GLU A 69 -24.77 -8.78 -20.86
CA GLU A 69 -25.35 -7.63 -21.51
C GLU A 69 -25.28 -6.45 -20.55
N VAL A 70 -24.45 -5.47 -20.88
CA VAL A 70 -24.36 -4.20 -20.14
C VAL A 70 -24.84 -3.12 -21.09
N PHE A 71 -26.00 -2.54 -20.82
CA PHE A 71 -26.62 -1.47 -21.62
C PHE A 71 -26.69 -1.77 -23.13
N ALA A 72 -27.22 -2.95 -23.51
CA ALA A 72 -27.40 -3.39 -24.90
C ALA A 72 -26.12 -3.68 -25.72
N ILE A 73 -24.94 -3.62 -25.11
CA ILE A 73 -23.69 -4.10 -25.73
C ILE A 73 -23.48 -5.56 -25.33
N LYS A 74 -23.57 -6.46 -26.32
CA LYS A 74 -23.20 -7.87 -26.15
C LYS A 74 -21.68 -8.00 -26.11
N LEU A 75 -21.11 -8.12 -24.91
CA LEU A 75 -19.73 -8.56 -24.74
C LEU A 75 -19.72 -10.09 -24.84
N SER A 76 -19.56 -10.58 -26.08
CA SER A 76 -19.46 -12.02 -26.39
C SER A 76 -18.05 -12.58 -26.17
N ASP A 77 -17.06 -11.72 -25.89
CA ASP A 77 -15.70 -12.14 -25.60
C ASP A 77 -15.10 -11.29 -24.46
N PHE A 78 -15.08 -11.85 -23.25
CA PHE A 78 -14.47 -11.22 -22.08
C PHE A 78 -12.94 -11.27 -22.10
N GLY A 79 -12.30 -11.77 -23.17
CA GLY A 79 -10.85 -11.89 -23.26
C GLY A 79 -10.11 -10.59 -22.93
N LEU A 80 -10.59 -9.45 -23.43
CA LEU A 80 -9.99 -8.13 -23.16
C LEU A 80 -10.18 -7.70 -21.70
N VAL A 81 -11.38 -7.88 -21.14
CA VAL A 81 -11.67 -7.55 -19.73
C VAL A 81 -10.85 -8.42 -18.79
N ARG A 82 -10.78 -9.73 -19.06
CA ARG A 82 -9.97 -10.66 -18.26
C ARG A 82 -8.48 -10.35 -18.38
N ALA A 83 -8.00 -9.93 -19.55
CA ALA A 83 -6.62 -9.48 -19.74
C ALA A 83 -6.33 -8.17 -19.01
N ALA A 84 -7.30 -7.24 -18.90
CA ALA A 84 -7.09 -6.00 -18.15
C ALA A 84 -6.94 -6.24 -16.63
N ILE A 85 -7.51 -7.31 -16.08
CA ILE A 85 -7.51 -7.54 -14.62
C ILE A 85 -6.10 -7.68 -14.02
N PRO A 86 -5.20 -8.53 -14.55
CA PRO A 86 -3.80 -8.57 -14.09
C PRO A 86 -3.12 -7.20 -14.09
N VAL A 87 -3.40 -6.34 -15.08
CA VAL A 87 -2.87 -4.98 -15.15
C VAL A 87 -3.42 -4.11 -14.02
N VAL A 88 -4.73 -4.19 -13.75
CA VAL A 88 -5.37 -3.48 -12.64
C VAL A 88 -4.81 -3.92 -11.29
N ILE A 89 -4.55 -5.22 -11.11
CA ILE A 89 -3.90 -5.74 -9.89
C ILE A 89 -2.49 -5.17 -9.75
N SER A 90 -1.68 -5.19 -10.81
CA SER A 90 -0.33 -4.61 -10.79
C SER A 90 -0.33 -3.11 -10.49
N ALA A 91 -1.26 -2.35 -11.09
CA ALA A 91 -1.41 -0.92 -10.81
C ALA A 91 -1.84 -0.66 -9.36
N SER A 92 -2.74 -1.49 -8.82
CA SER A 92 -3.22 -1.37 -7.44
C SER A 92 -2.12 -1.72 -6.43
N LEU A 93 -1.25 -2.69 -6.73
CA LEU A 93 -0.06 -2.99 -5.94
C LEU A 93 0.94 -1.82 -5.94
N LEU A 94 1.20 -1.22 -7.10
CA LEU A 94 2.05 -0.03 -7.20
C LEU A 94 1.49 1.14 -6.39
N LYS A 95 0.18 1.41 -6.51
CA LYS A 95 -0.48 2.43 -5.69
C LYS A 95 -0.34 2.11 -4.20
N LEU A 96 -0.60 0.85 -3.81
CA LEU A 96 -0.52 0.41 -2.43
C LEU A 96 0.86 0.65 -1.83
N ILE A 97 1.95 0.28 -2.52
CA ILE A 97 3.30 0.51 -2.00
C ILE A 97 3.64 2.00 -1.92
N SER A 98 3.26 2.79 -2.92
CA SER A 98 3.46 4.26 -2.89
C SER A 98 2.78 4.88 -1.66
N THR A 99 1.53 4.48 -1.40
CA THR A 99 0.77 4.97 -0.24
C THR A 99 1.37 4.48 1.08
N ILE A 100 1.88 3.24 1.16
CA ILE A 100 2.57 2.74 2.36
C ILE A 100 3.83 3.57 2.64
N ASN A 101 4.61 3.89 1.62
CA ASN A 101 5.82 4.70 1.75
C ASN A 101 5.48 6.13 2.22
N GLU A 102 4.44 6.74 1.67
CA GLU A 102 3.96 8.07 2.10
C GLU A 102 3.47 8.06 3.56
N LEU A 103 2.73 7.02 3.96
CA LEU A 103 2.26 6.84 5.34
C LEU A 103 3.43 6.73 6.31
N ASP A 104 4.46 5.97 5.98
CA ASP A 104 5.65 5.82 6.82
C ASP A 104 6.41 7.15 6.96
N LEU A 105 6.59 7.88 5.86
CA LEU A 105 7.25 9.19 5.86
C LEU A 105 6.51 10.20 6.74
N LYS A 106 5.18 10.30 6.59
CA LYS A 106 4.36 11.19 7.44
C LYS A 106 4.41 10.80 8.90
N ARG A 107 4.39 9.50 9.20
CA ARG A 107 4.51 9.00 10.57
C ARG A 107 5.86 9.40 11.17
N ARG A 108 6.97 9.15 10.47
CA ARG A 108 8.32 9.54 10.91
C ARG A 108 8.39 11.04 11.19
N LEU A 109 7.84 11.87 10.30
CA LEU A 109 7.83 13.31 10.45
C LEU A 109 7.01 13.77 11.67
N VAL A 110 5.82 13.19 11.89
CA VAL A 110 4.98 13.48 13.07
C VAL A 110 5.70 13.08 14.36
N VAL A 111 6.30 11.89 14.40
CA VAL A 111 7.07 11.42 15.56
C VAL A 111 8.26 12.34 15.83
N ALA A 112 9.02 12.73 14.79
CA ALA A 112 10.15 13.63 14.92
C ALA A 112 9.72 15.03 15.42
N LEU A 113 8.65 15.61 14.86
CA LEU A 113 8.10 16.90 15.29
C LEU A 113 7.59 16.87 16.73
N ALA A 114 6.93 15.78 17.14
CA ALA A 114 6.47 15.62 18.52
C ALA A 114 7.63 15.44 19.49
N TYR A 115 8.67 14.71 19.09
CA TYR A 115 9.86 14.48 19.91
C TYR A 115 10.65 15.77 20.14
N GLU A 116 10.94 16.51 19.07
CA GLU A 116 11.69 17.78 19.11
C GLU A 116 10.93 18.88 19.87
N ARG A 117 9.60 18.96 19.75
CA ARG A 117 8.81 20.01 20.43
C ARG A 117 8.53 19.71 21.91
N PHE A 118 8.34 18.45 22.30
CA PHE A 118 7.86 18.08 23.64
C PHE A 118 8.84 17.24 24.49
N GLY A 119 10.01 16.85 23.95
CA GLY A 119 11.10 16.32 24.76
C GLY A 119 10.89 14.93 25.38
N GLY A 120 10.31 13.97 24.63
CA GLY A 120 10.49 12.53 24.91
C GLY A 120 9.24 11.70 25.28
N SER A 121 9.40 10.38 24.99
CA SER A 121 8.55 9.17 25.06
C SER A 121 7.02 9.24 25.23
N ARG A 122 6.47 10.04 26.15
CA ARG A 122 5.02 9.96 26.48
C ARG A 122 4.11 10.57 25.41
N THR A 123 4.61 11.54 24.65
CA THR A 123 3.92 12.11 23.49
C THR A 123 3.96 11.20 22.28
N ILE A 124 5.04 10.42 22.12
CA ILE A 124 5.16 9.43 21.02
C ILE A 124 4.04 8.39 21.13
N ASP A 125 3.75 7.90 22.34
CA ASP A 125 2.67 6.94 22.58
C ASP A 125 1.30 7.48 22.15
N PHE A 126 1.05 8.80 22.30
CA PHE A 126 -0.21 9.42 21.89
C PHE A 126 -0.32 9.50 20.35
N TYR A 127 0.77 9.84 19.66
CA TYR A 127 0.77 9.94 18.20
C TYR A 127 0.78 8.56 17.53
N ASP A 128 1.38 7.54 18.14
CA ASP A 128 1.28 6.14 17.68
C ASP A 128 -0.17 5.61 17.75
N VAL A 129 -0.98 6.08 18.71
CA VAL A 129 -2.42 5.77 18.77
C VAL A 129 -3.20 6.48 17.66
N LEU A 130 -2.79 7.71 17.30
CA LEU A 130 -3.44 8.50 16.25
C LEU A 130 -3.04 8.08 14.83
N MET A 131 -1.85 7.49 14.67
CA MET A 131 -1.28 7.01 13.40
C MET A 131 -0.88 5.53 13.50
N PRO A 132 -1.86 4.62 13.66
CA PRO A 132 -1.59 3.20 13.85
C PRO A 132 -0.97 2.59 12.59
N GLU A 133 0.04 1.72 12.78
CA GLU A 133 0.80 1.11 11.68
C GLU A 133 -0.10 0.59 10.53
N PRO A 134 0.32 0.81 9.27
CA PRO A 134 -0.38 0.32 8.09
C PRO A 134 -0.15 -1.19 7.93
N GLY A 135 -0.74 -1.98 8.83
CA GLY A 135 -0.96 -3.41 8.66
C GLY A 135 -2.38 -3.65 8.16
N LEU A 136 -2.50 -4.48 7.14
CA LEU A 136 -3.72 -4.88 6.46
C LEU A 136 -4.76 -5.57 7.39
N VAL A 137 -4.27 -6.09 8.52
CA VAL A 137 -4.97 -6.75 9.61
C VAL A 137 -4.43 -6.18 10.93
N THR A 138 -4.58 -4.87 11.14
CA THR A 138 -4.41 -4.25 12.47
C THR A 138 -5.50 -4.68 13.47
N ILE A 139 -6.19 -5.80 13.27
CA ILE A 139 -7.17 -6.35 14.23
C ILE A 139 -6.46 -6.97 15.44
N LEU A 140 -5.17 -7.35 15.34
CA LEU A 140 -4.44 -8.01 16.43
C LEU A 140 -3.39 -7.14 17.14
N ARG A 141 -3.11 -5.92 16.66
CA ARG A 141 -2.11 -5.02 17.27
C ARG A 141 -2.67 -4.07 18.35
N SER A 142 -3.98 -4.09 18.59
CA SER A 142 -4.58 -3.33 19.70
C SER A 142 -4.30 -3.92 21.09
N ALA A 143 -3.68 -5.09 21.18
CA ALA A 143 -3.40 -5.75 22.46
C ALA A 143 -1.93 -5.55 22.89
N GLY A 144 -1.63 -4.35 23.41
CA GLY A 144 -0.71 -4.17 24.52
C GLY A 144 0.80 -4.48 24.30
N PHE A 145 1.58 -3.44 24.61
CA PHE A 145 2.94 -3.50 25.15
C PHE A 145 4.12 -3.87 24.24
N GLN A 146 5.12 -3.00 24.35
CA GLN A 146 6.50 -3.01 23.85
C GLN A 146 7.28 -4.34 24.02
N LYS A 147 6.77 -5.33 24.77
CA LYS A 147 7.41 -6.65 24.96
C LYS A 147 7.09 -7.68 23.87
N ARG A 148 6.09 -7.44 23.00
CA ARG A 148 5.79 -8.31 21.83
C ARG A 148 6.36 -7.80 20.50
N ARG A 149 7.28 -6.82 20.54
CA ARG A 149 7.87 -6.20 19.34
C ARG A 149 8.47 -7.23 18.37
N LYS A 150 9.18 -8.26 18.85
CA LYS A 150 9.77 -9.31 17.98
C LYS A 150 8.72 -10.20 17.28
N LEU A 151 7.66 -10.61 17.97
CA LEU A 151 6.59 -11.42 17.36
C LEU A 151 5.70 -10.58 16.44
N GLY A 152 5.39 -9.34 16.82
CA GLY A 152 4.62 -8.40 15.98
C GLY A 152 5.34 -7.96 14.72
N ILE A 153 6.69 -8.01 14.71
CA ILE A 153 7.51 -7.81 13.50
C ILE A 153 7.40 -9.03 12.57
N VAL A 154 7.56 -10.26 13.08
CA VAL A 154 7.46 -11.48 12.25
C VAL A 154 6.07 -11.66 11.64
N PHE A 155 5.01 -11.42 12.41
CA PHE A 155 3.64 -11.45 11.89
C PHE A 155 3.38 -10.30 10.91
N GLY A 156 3.93 -9.10 11.16
CA GLY A 156 3.83 -7.97 10.23
C GLY A 156 4.51 -8.25 8.89
N TYR A 157 5.73 -8.80 8.89
CA TYR A 157 6.42 -9.23 7.67
C TYR A 157 5.68 -10.38 6.98
N GLY A 158 5.19 -11.37 7.72
CA GLY A 158 4.39 -12.46 7.15
C GLY A 158 3.12 -11.96 6.46
N GLU A 159 2.50 -10.92 7.02
CA GLU A 159 1.30 -10.30 6.47
C GLU A 159 1.62 -9.49 5.20
N VAL A 160 2.66 -8.65 5.20
CA VAL A 160 3.13 -7.91 4.02
C VAL A 160 3.55 -8.87 2.91
N VAL A 161 4.30 -9.92 3.26
CA VAL A 161 4.69 -10.97 2.31
C VAL A 161 3.46 -11.65 1.75
N SER A 162 2.46 -12.00 2.56
CA SER A 162 1.22 -12.61 2.05
C SER A 162 0.41 -11.65 1.17
N ALA A 163 0.34 -10.37 1.54
CA ALA A 163 -0.41 -9.34 0.82
C ALA A 163 0.20 -8.99 -0.53
N VAL A 164 1.51 -9.20 -0.71
CA VAL A 164 2.21 -9.03 -1.99
C VAL A 164 2.27 -10.33 -2.77
N PHE A 165 2.61 -11.44 -2.11
CA PHE A 165 2.82 -12.73 -2.76
C PHE A 165 1.53 -13.32 -3.33
N ILE A 166 0.40 -13.20 -2.62
CA ILE A 166 -0.89 -13.74 -3.10
C ILE A 166 -1.31 -13.06 -4.42
N PRO A 167 -1.34 -11.71 -4.53
CA PRO A 167 -1.63 -11.04 -5.79
C PRO A 167 -0.65 -11.36 -6.90
N VAL A 168 0.66 -11.48 -6.60
CA VAL A 168 1.68 -11.80 -7.60
C VAL A 168 1.51 -13.22 -8.13
N ALA A 169 1.32 -14.21 -7.25
CA ALA A 169 1.03 -15.58 -7.65
C ALA A 169 -0.28 -15.66 -8.47
N PHE A 170 -1.29 -14.86 -8.09
CA PHE A 170 -2.54 -14.77 -8.84
C PHE A 170 -2.34 -14.20 -10.26
N ILE A 171 -1.50 -13.18 -10.44
CA ILE A 171 -1.18 -12.64 -11.78
C ILE A 171 -0.63 -13.74 -12.70
N VAL A 172 0.29 -14.57 -12.21
CA VAL A 172 0.85 -15.69 -12.98
C VAL A 172 -0.24 -16.70 -13.35
N TYR A 173 -1.08 -17.07 -12.37
CA TYR A 173 -2.22 -17.96 -12.59
C TYR A 173 -3.22 -17.37 -13.61
N ALA A 174 -3.51 -16.08 -13.54
CA ALA A 174 -4.44 -15.40 -14.44
C ALA A 174 -3.93 -15.44 -15.89
N TYR A 175 -2.63 -15.20 -16.12
CA TYR A 175 -2.05 -15.32 -17.45
C TYR A 175 -2.09 -16.75 -17.99
N TRP A 176 -1.82 -17.75 -17.16
CA TRP A 176 -1.96 -19.15 -17.55
C TRP A 176 -3.41 -19.47 -17.99
N ARG A 177 -4.41 -19.00 -17.23
CA ARG A 177 -5.83 -19.12 -17.59
C ARG A 177 -6.21 -18.40 -18.88
N LEU A 178 -5.62 -17.23 -19.14
CA LEU A 178 -5.89 -16.46 -20.36
C LEU A 178 -5.40 -17.20 -21.62
N PHE A 179 -4.23 -17.85 -21.55
CA PHE A 179 -3.71 -18.68 -22.63
C PHE A 179 -4.57 -19.94 -22.85
N ASP A 180 -4.96 -20.64 -21.78
CA ASP A 180 -5.83 -21.83 -21.84
C ASP A 180 -7.22 -21.50 -22.42
N ALA A 181 -7.75 -20.32 -22.12
CA ALA A 181 -9.05 -19.85 -22.62
C ALA A 181 -9.04 -19.43 -24.10
N GLY A 182 -7.89 -19.47 -24.79
CA GLY A 182 -7.79 -19.09 -26.21
C GLY A 182 -7.89 -17.59 -26.46
N THR A 183 -7.57 -16.76 -25.46
CA THR A 183 -7.54 -15.29 -25.61
C THR A 183 -6.52 -14.90 -26.69
N PRO A 184 -6.78 -13.90 -27.56
CA PRO A 184 -5.84 -13.52 -28.61
C PRO A 184 -4.44 -13.19 -28.07
N VAL A 185 -3.43 -13.89 -28.58
CA VAL A 185 -2.03 -13.79 -28.12
C VAL A 185 -1.52 -12.33 -28.06
N PRO A 186 -1.79 -11.44 -29.03
CA PRO A 186 -1.34 -10.05 -28.95
C PRO A 186 -1.89 -9.29 -27.73
N ILE A 187 -3.14 -9.55 -27.34
CA ILE A 187 -3.78 -8.91 -26.17
C ILE A 187 -3.12 -9.40 -24.88
N VAL A 188 -2.89 -10.71 -24.78
CA VAL A 188 -2.23 -11.31 -23.60
C VAL A 188 -0.80 -10.79 -23.46
N LEU A 189 -0.03 -10.69 -24.55
CA LEU A 189 1.33 -10.15 -24.53
C LEU A 189 1.38 -8.67 -24.13
N LEU A 190 0.46 -7.84 -24.65
CA LEU A 190 0.35 -6.44 -24.25
C LEU A 190 0.06 -6.30 -22.76
N SER A 191 -0.88 -7.11 -22.25
CA SER A 191 -1.19 -7.16 -20.83
C SER A 191 0.03 -7.56 -20.00
N ILE A 192 0.76 -8.61 -20.39
CA ILE A 192 1.97 -9.07 -19.71
C ILE A 192 3.00 -7.94 -19.66
N ALA A 193 3.26 -7.27 -20.78
CA ALA A 193 4.21 -6.16 -20.84
C ALA A 193 3.83 -5.02 -19.88
N LEU A 194 2.54 -4.63 -19.85
CA LEU A 194 2.03 -3.61 -18.93
C LEU A 194 2.14 -4.03 -17.46
N SER A 195 1.69 -5.25 -17.11
CA SER A 195 1.84 -5.79 -15.76
C SER A 195 3.30 -5.86 -15.33
N LEU A 196 4.21 -6.31 -16.19
CA LEU A 196 5.64 -6.39 -15.89
C LEU A 196 6.26 -5.01 -15.67
N ALA A 197 5.88 -4.00 -16.45
CA ALA A 197 6.34 -2.63 -16.24
C ALA A 197 5.88 -2.09 -14.88
N LEU A 198 4.60 -2.28 -14.53
CA LEU A 198 4.04 -1.86 -13.25
C LEU A 198 4.62 -2.65 -12.07
N MET A 199 4.82 -3.95 -12.23
CA MET A 199 5.45 -4.80 -11.21
C MET A 199 6.92 -4.42 -11.00
N SER A 200 7.65 -4.10 -12.07
CA SER A 200 9.02 -3.59 -11.96
C SER A 200 9.06 -2.30 -11.17
N ALA A 201 8.18 -1.34 -11.49
CA ALA A 201 8.04 -0.10 -10.72
C ALA A 201 7.69 -0.37 -9.24
N PHE A 202 6.78 -1.30 -8.98
CA PHE A 202 6.42 -1.72 -7.63
C PHE A 202 7.63 -2.27 -6.87
N PHE A 203 8.41 -3.17 -7.47
CA PHE A 203 9.59 -3.73 -6.83
C PHE A 203 10.67 -2.68 -6.57
N VAL A 204 10.90 -1.76 -7.50
CA VAL A 204 11.82 -0.63 -7.28
C VAL A 204 11.37 0.20 -6.09
N SER A 205 10.10 0.64 -6.05
CA SER A 205 9.56 1.40 -4.93
C SER A 205 9.54 0.64 -3.60
N PHE A 206 9.41 -0.69 -3.65
CA PHE A 206 9.44 -1.57 -2.47
C PHE A 206 10.87 -1.73 -1.92
N PHE A 207 11.86 -1.97 -2.79
CA PHE A 207 13.24 -2.19 -2.38
C PHE A 207 13.99 -0.91 -2.04
N ASP A 208 13.68 0.21 -2.72
CA ASP A 208 14.24 1.50 -2.32
C ASP A 208 13.75 1.90 -0.91
N PHE A 209 12.49 1.58 -0.58
CA PHE A 209 11.97 1.74 0.79
C PHE A 209 12.68 0.84 1.82
N ASP A 210 13.04 -0.41 1.46
CA ASP A 210 13.71 -1.35 2.38
C ASP A 210 15.17 -0.93 2.69
N LYS A 211 15.88 -0.34 1.71
CA LYS A 211 17.23 0.21 1.91
C LYS A 211 17.27 1.33 2.94
N ASP A 212 16.20 2.11 3.06
CA ASP A 212 16.09 3.19 4.05
C ASP A 212 15.81 2.65 5.48
N ILE A 213 15.46 1.37 5.63
CA ILE A 213 15.10 0.72 6.90
C ILE A 213 16.23 -0.15 7.46
N LEU A 214 17.04 -0.77 6.59
CA LEU A 214 18.16 -1.63 6.97
C LEU A 214 19.49 -1.06 6.44
N PRO A 215 20.14 -0.13 7.16
CA PRO A 215 21.53 0.20 6.86
C PRO A 215 22.42 -1.01 7.21
N ASP A 216 23.36 -1.34 6.31
CA ASP A 216 24.38 -2.37 6.49
C ASP A 216 25.13 -2.28 7.84
#